data_AF-A0A178EIR1-F1
#
_entry.id   AF-A0A178EIR1-F1
#
_cell.length_a   1.000
_cell.length_b   1.000
_cell.length_c   1.000
_cell.angle_alpha   90.00
_cell.angle_beta   90.00
_cell.angle_gamma   90.00
#
_symmetry.space_group_name_H-M   'P 1'
#
loop_
_entity.id
_entity.type
_entity.pdbx_description
1 polymer ?
#
loop_
_entity_poly.entity_id
_entity_poly.type
_entity_poly.pdbx_seq_one_letter_code
_entity_poly.pdbx_strand_id
1 'polypeptide(L)'
;MAADFSEGRLETFVGNPLKELSGTQNQYVSYLVTTKSDFQSFQKPEFSVRRRFTDFVFLWKQLSKEYPQCAVPPLPDKHKMEYVRGDRFGPDFTQRRAHSLHRFLKRIALHPVLRRAMLVINFLESPDWNQHMKGRSSRAASGSDQGGGGGFVDAIADTFVNTFTKVHKPDKRFIEVSERASKLSEDLSNVEKVTVRVARRQGDLETDYADLATQCQKLTTMETAVEGTLTSFAASVTTTSQGFKALRDDTDQNYLTSLRDMDAYIQALKTLLRTREAKQLDFEGLSEYLAKSAADRDSLASQHGSGMGASGFLRSKVEDFRGIDHEQARRQRVRKLEVEIERLTTEVEQSKKASEAFDEHTVKEVADFERIKAVEFKDTLGDLADAHVDFFQGTIETWEKFLESMRKEEDERKAAASS
;
A
#
# COMPACT_ATOMS: atom_id res chain seq x y z
N MET A 1 -8.74 2.14 29.16
CA MET A 1 -8.60 3.61 29.22
C MET A 1 -7.29 3.95 28.55
N ALA A 2 -7.38 4.72 27.46
CA ALA A 2 -6.26 5.10 26.62
C ALA A 2 -5.31 6.01 27.41
N ALA A 3 -4.05 5.61 27.55
CA ALA A 3 -3.00 6.50 28.00
C ALA A 3 -2.58 7.35 26.79
N ASP A 4 -2.95 8.63 26.88
CA ASP A 4 -2.46 9.81 26.16
C ASP A 4 -1.16 9.62 25.37
N PHE A 5 -1.25 9.73 24.04
CA PHE A 5 -0.14 10.21 23.23
C PHE A 5 -0.34 11.71 22.99
N SER A 6 0.40 12.51 23.75
CA SER A 6 0.56 13.96 23.61
C SER A 6 1.31 14.38 22.34
N GLU A 7 1.19 13.63 21.24
CA GLU A 7 1.99 13.79 20.02
C GLU A 7 1.28 14.53 18.89
N GLY A 8 0.07 15.04 19.10
CA GLY A 8 -0.66 15.75 18.06
C GLY A 8 -1.39 14.85 17.04
N ARG A 9 -2.53 15.34 16.56
CA ARG A 9 -3.44 14.77 15.57
C ARG A 9 -3.13 15.32 14.18
N LEU A 10 -2.99 14.43 13.19
CA LEU A 10 -2.97 14.75 11.77
C LEU A 10 -4.04 13.95 11.07
N GLU A 11 -5.01 14.64 10.49
CA GLU A 11 -6.09 14.04 9.70
C GLU A 11 -6.10 14.57 8.30
N THR A 12 -6.30 13.68 7.34
CA THR A 12 -6.29 14.01 5.92
C THR A 12 -7.53 13.42 5.27
N PHE A 13 -8.26 14.23 4.53
CA PHE A 13 -9.42 13.84 3.74
C PHE A 13 -9.12 14.09 2.27
N VAL A 14 -9.38 13.10 1.41
CA VAL A 14 -9.19 13.24 -0.03
C VAL A 14 -10.53 12.99 -0.71
N GLY A 15 -10.98 13.94 -1.52
CA GLY A 15 -12.28 13.87 -2.17
C GLY A 15 -12.41 14.86 -3.31
N ASN A 16 -13.66 15.12 -3.69
CA ASN A 16 -14.05 16.16 -4.64
C ASN A 16 -13.22 16.12 -5.94
N PRO A 17 -13.25 15.01 -6.69
CA PRO A 17 -12.55 14.92 -7.96
C PRO A 17 -13.05 16.00 -8.92
N LEU A 18 -12.14 16.75 -9.53
CA LEU A 18 -12.48 17.73 -10.57
C LEU A 18 -11.62 17.49 -11.82
N LYS A 19 -12.28 17.52 -12.98
CA LYS A 19 -11.59 17.57 -14.28
C LYS A 19 -11.06 18.98 -14.51
N GLU A 20 -9.74 19.13 -14.51
CA GLU A 20 -9.06 20.37 -14.83
C GLU A 20 -8.63 20.39 -16.30
N LEU A 21 -8.56 21.60 -16.89
CA LEU A 21 -8.18 21.82 -18.29
C LEU A 21 -9.03 21.04 -19.30
N SER A 22 -10.32 20.87 -18.99
CA SER A 22 -11.29 20.16 -19.81
C SER A 22 -11.32 20.73 -21.25
N GLY A 23 -11.22 19.84 -22.23
CA GLY A 23 -11.19 20.21 -23.66
C GLY A 23 -9.78 20.47 -24.22
N THR A 24 -8.72 20.35 -23.42
CA THR A 24 -7.32 20.45 -23.88
C THR A 24 -6.61 19.10 -23.87
N GLN A 25 -5.48 18.98 -24.60
CA GLN A 25 -4.63 17.79 -24.56
C GLN A 25 -4.03 17.49 -23.18
N ASN A 26 -4.03 18.48 -22.27
CA ASN A 26 -3.45 18.38 -20.93
C ASN A 26 -4.50 18.17 -19.83
N GLN A 27 -5.68 17.65 -20.16
CA GLN A 27 -6.74 17.37 -19.18
C GLN A 27 -6.26 16.36 -18.12
N TYR A 28 -6.51 16.67 -16.85
CA TYR A 28 -6.24 15.76 -15.72
C TYR A 28 -7.32 15.87 -14.65
N VAL A 29 -7.35 14.90 -13.73
CA VAL A 29 -8.20 14.95 -12.53
C VAL A 29 -7.36 15.37 -11.34
N SER A 30 -7.82 16.38 -10.62
CA SER A 30 -7.28 16.78 -9.33
C SER A 30 -8.25 16.42 -8.20
N TYR A 31 -7.68 16.18 -7.04
CA TYR A 31 -8.36 15.81 -5.81
C TYR A 31 -8.14 16.91 -4.78
N LEU A 32 -9.19 17.25 -4.04
CA LEU A 32 -9.08 18.14 -2.90
C LEU A 32 -8.52 17.34 -1.72
N VAL A 33 -7.36 17.75 -1.23
CA VAL A 33 -6.74 17.22 -0.02
C VAL A 33 -6.98 18.24 1.08
N THR A 34 -7.85 17.90 2.03
CA THR A 34 -8.10 18.72 3.22
C THR A 34 -7.34 18.12 4.39
N THR A 35 -6.58 18.95 5.09
CA THR A 35 -5.76 18.54 6.23
C THR A 35 -6.20 19.29 7.47
N LYS A 36 -6.39 18.55 8.56
CA LYS A 36 -6.64 19.08 9.91
C LYS A 36 -5.52 18.63 10.82
N SER A 37 -4.85 19.56 11.48
CA SER A 37 -3.73 19.24 12.34
C SER A 37 -3.55 20.20 13.51
N ASP A 38 -3.02 19.68 14.61
CA ASP A 38 -2.51 20.45 15.75
C ASP A 38 -0.97 20.51 15.79
N PHE A 39 -0.28 19.91 14.80
CA PHE A 39 1.17 19.93 14.73
C PHE A 39 1.67 21.34 14.40
N GLN A 40 2.66 21.81 15.18
CA GLN A 40 3.32 23.10 14.95
C GLN A 40 4.11 23.17 13.62
N SER A 41 4.30 22.03 12.96
CA SER A 41 4.94 21.95 11.65
C SER A 41 4.08 22.51 10.52
N PHE A 42 2.78 22.73 10.75
CA PHE A 42 1.87 23.38 9.80
C PHE A 42 1.58 24.82 10.25
N GLN A 43 1.34 25.71 9.29
CA GLN A 43 1.05 27.12 9.58
C GLN A 43 -0.40 27.31 10.05
N LYS A 44 -1.32 26.46 9.60
CA LYS A 44 -2.75 26.55 9.89
C LYS A 44 -3.28 25.22 10.42
N PRO A 45 -4.26 25.24 11.34
CA PRO A 45 -4.86 24.02 11.87
C PRO A 45 -5.75 23.31 10.85
N GLU A 46 -6.28 24.05 9.86
CA GLU A 46 -7.07 23.50 8.77
C GLU A 46 -6.74 24.23 7.47
N PHE A 47 -6.49 23.46 6.41
CA PHE A 47 -6.21 23.97 5.07
C PHE A 47 -6.50 22.90 4.02
N SER A 48 -6.64 23.33 2.77
CA SER A 48 -6.86 22.43 1.64
C SER A 48 -5.99 22.80 0.45
N VAL A 49 -5.50 21.79 -0.24
CA VAL A 49 -4.74 21.91 -1.49
C VAL A 49 -5.28 20.96 -2.54
N ARG A 50 -5.03 21.25 -3.82
CA ARG A 50 -5.37 20.33 -4.90
C ARG A 50 -4.15 19.58 -5.39
N ARG A 51 -4.30 18.28 -5.59
CA ARG A 51 -3.24 17.36 -6.04
C ARG A 51 -3.77 16.45 -7.13
N ARG A 52 -3.02 16.24 -8.19
CA ARG A 52 -3.35 15.25 -9.23
C ARG A 52 -2.70 13.91 -8.90
N PHE A 53 -3.18 12.83 -9.48
CA PHE A 53 -2.68 11.47 -9.21
C PHE A 53 -1.15 11.34 -9.35
N THR A 54 -0.55 11.96 -10.36
CA THR A 54 0.91 11.91 -10.57
C THR A 54 1.71 12.57 -9.45
N ASP A 55 1.12 13.53 -8.72
CA ASP A 55 1.76 14.17 -7.57
C ASP A 55 1.86 13.18 -6.41
N PHE A 56 0.81 12.38 -6.19
CA PHE A 56 0.84 11.27 -5.22
C PHE A 56 1.88 10.23 -5.64
N VAL A 57 1.95 9.87 -6.92
CA VAL A 57 2.96 8.92 -7.44
C VAL A 57 4.38 9.42 -7.16
N PHE A 58 4.65 10.72 -7.35
CA PHE A 58 5.94 11.30 -7.00
C PHE A 58 6.21 11.21 -5.50
N LEU A 59 5.24 11.59 -4.66
CA LEU A 59 5.35 11.48 -3.20
C LEU A 59 5.69 10.05 -2.77
N TRP A 60 4.91 9.07 -3.23
CA TRP A 60 5.12 7.66 -2.92
C TRP A 60 6.51 7.18 -3.34
N LYS A 61 6.94 7.44 -4.59
CA LYS A 61 8.26 7.04 -5.07
C LYS A 61 9.40 7.62 -4.23
N GLN A 62 9.29 8.89 -3.88
CA GLN A 62 10.34 9.56 -3.11
C GLN A 62 10.36 9.09 -1.65
N LEU A 63 9.20 8.83 -1.04
CA LEU A 63 9.13 8.21 0.28
C LEU A 63 9.72 6.80 0.28
N SER A 64 9.39 5.97 -0.69
CA SER A 64 9.96 4.62 -0.81
C SER A 64 11.48 4.63 -0.99
N LYS A 65 12.04 5.69 -1.61
CA LYS A 65 13.49 5.86 -1.76
C LYS A 65 14.16 6.39 -0.49
N GLU A 66 13.55 7.37 0.19
CA GLU A 66 14.11 8.01 1.38
C GLU A 66 13.95 7.16 2.65
N TYR A 67 12.95 6.27 2.70
CA TYR A 67 12.61 5.45 3.86
C TYR A 67 12.51 3.96 3.50
N PRO A 68 13.60 3.30 3.04
CA PRO A 68 13.59 1.88 2.67
C PRO A 68 13.27 0.93 3.83
N GLN A 69 13.40 1.39 5.07
CA GLN A 69 13.06 0.66 6.29
C GLN A 69 11.57 0.73 6.68
N CYS A 70 10.75 1.52 5.97
CA CYS A 70 9.32 1.64 6.22
C CYS A 70 8.52 0.91 5.13
N ALA A 71 7.41 0.28 5.52
CA ALA A 71 6.44 -0.24 4.59
C ALA A 71 5.62 0.94 4.05
N VAL A 72 6.14 1.64 3.04
CA VAL A 72 5.44 2.80 2.47
C VAL A 72 4.13 2.35 1.82
N PRO A 73 2.96 2.89 2.23
CA PRO A 73 1.66 2.47 1.69
C PRO A 73 1.65 2.59 0.17
N PRO A 74 1.24 1.55 -0.58
CA PRO A 74 1.22 1.61 -2.04
C PRO A 74 0.07 2.50 -2.51
N LEU A 75 0.26 3.06 -3.70
CA LEU A 75 -0.82 3.69 -4.44
C LEU A 75 -1.60 2.63 -5.23
N PRO A 76 -2.88 2.87 -5.51
CA PRO A 76 -3.63 1.98 -6.36
C PRO A 76 -3.03 1.98 -7.78
N ASP A 77 -2.89 0.80 -8.36
CA ASP A 77 -2.19 0.61 -9.63
C ASP A 77 -2.88 1.39 -10.77
N LYS A 78 -2.06 2.08 -11.57
CA LYS A 78 -2.50 2.87 -12.73
C LYS A 78 -3.27 2.00 -13.73
N HIS A 79 -2.87 0.74 -13.89
CA HIS A 79 -3.44 -0.19 -14.89
C HIS A 79 -4.50 -1.12 -14.31
N LYS A 80 -4.48 -1.46 -13.03
CA LYS A 80 -5.54 -2.31 -12.43
C LYS A 80 -6.87 -1.58 -12.27
N MET A 81 -6.90 -0.25 -12.30
CA MET A 81 -8.17 0.48 -12.40
C MET A 81 -8.75 0.51 -13.82
N GLU A 82 -7.98 0.13 -14.85
CA GLU A 82 -8.42 0.10 -16.25
C GLU A 82 -9.41 -1.05 -16.51
N TYR A 83 -9.47 -2.04 -15.60
CA TYR A 83 -10.51 -3.08 -15.60
C TYR A 83 -11.90 -2.58 -15.19
N VAL A 84 -12.01 -1.33 -14.71
CA VAL A 84 -13.30 -0.64 -14.63
C VAL A 84 -13.64 -0.23 -16.07
N ARG A 85 -14.62 -0.90 -16.66
CA ARG A 85 -15.11 -0.74 -18.05
C ARG A 85 -15.66 0.66 -18.36
N GLY A 86 -14.89 1.73 -18.18
CA GLY A 86 -15.40 3.10 -18.23
C GLY A 86 -14.36 4.17 -18.53
N ASP A 87 -14.88 5.37 -18.80
CA ASP A 87 -14.11 6.60 -18.99
C ASP A 87 -13.16 6.81 -17.79
N ARG A 88 -11.85 7.03 -18.07
CA ARG A 88 -10.84 7.39 -17.04
C ARG A 88 -11.16 8.69 -16.30
N PHE A 89 -12.09 9.48 -16.83
CA PHE A 89 -12.63 10.67 -16.20
C PHE A 89 -14.07 10.45 -15.69
N GLY A 90 -14.59 9.23 -15.74
CA GLY A 90 -15.91 8.88 -15.22
C GLY A 90 -15.98 9.01 -13.70
N PRO A 91 -17.16 9.35 -13.15
CA PRO A 91 -17.35 9.54 -11.71
C PRO A 91 -16.89 8.32 -10.92
N ASP A 92 -17.31 7.11 -11.29
CA ASP A 92 -16.95 5.86 -10.61
C ASP A 92 -15.44 5.65 -10.48
N PHE A 93 -14.71 5.88 -11.57
CA PHE A 93 -13.25 5.73 -11.59
C PHE A 93 -12.57 6.79 -10.72
N THR A 94 -12.99 8.04 -10.87
CA THR A 94 -12.39 9.15 -10.11
C THR A 94 -12.69 9.04 -8.62
N GLN A 95 -13.87 8.54 -8.25
CA GLN A 95 -14.30 8.35 -6.87
C GLN A 95 -13.58 7.18 -6.20
N ARG A 96 -13.48 6.00 -6.85
CA ARG A 96 -12.66 4.88 -6.36
C ARG A 96 -11.22 5.29 -6.11
N ARG A 97 -10.64 6.05 -7.05
CA ARG A 97 -9.30 6.60 -6.87
C ARG A 97 -9.24 7.56 -5.68
N ALA A 98 -10.24 8.41 -5.48
CA ALA A 98 -10.28 9.30 -4.31
C ALA A 98 -10.26 8.50 -2.99
N HIS A 99 -11.04 7.42 -2.88
CA HIS A 99 -11.04 6.53 -1.71
C HIS A 99 -9.65 5.91 -1.46
N SER A 100 -8.99 5.38 -2.49
CA SER A 100 -7.64 4.82 -2.35
C SER A 100 -6.60 5.88 -1.98
N LEU A 101 -6.68 7.08 -2.57
CA LEU A 101 -5.79 8.20 -2.23
C LEU A 101 -6.01 8.70 -0.80
N HIS A 102 -7.26 8.71 -0.33
CA HIS A 102 -7.61 9.00 1.05
C HIS A 102 -6.97 7.99 2.00
N ARG A 103 -7.14 6.69 1.75
CA ARG A 103 -6.52 5.62 2.55
C ARG A 103 -5.00 5.73 2.55
N PHE A 104 -4.37 5.98 1.40
CA PHE A 104 -2.94 6.21 1.28
C PHE A 104 -2.45 7.33 2.21
N LEU A 105 -3.06 8.52 2.17
CA LEU A 105 -2.66 9.62 3.05
C LEU A 105 -2.99 9.35 4.52
N LYS A 106 -4.11 8.71 4.81
CA LYS A 106 -4.50 8.36 6.19
C LYS A 106 -3.48 7.39 6.81
N ARG A 107 -3.03 6.39 6.07
CA ARG A 107 -1.94 5.48 6.51
C ARG A 107 -0.65 6.25 6.78
N ILE A 108 -0.27 7.18 5.91
CA ILE A 108 0.92 8.05 6.11
C ILE A 108 0.74 8.91 7.37
N ALA A 109 -0.42 9.53 7.57
CA ALA A 109 -0.70 10.40 8.70
C ALA A 109 -0.66 9.65 10.04
N LEU A 110 -1.08 8.37 10.04
CA LEU A 110 -1.01 7.49 11.20
C LEU A 110 0.40 6.93 11.44
N HIS A 111 1.30 6.97 10.46
CA HIS A 111 2.64 6.39 10.58
C HIS A 111 3.60 7.38 11.28
N PRO A 112 4.27 6.99 12.39
CA PRO A 112 5.02 7.92 13.23
C PRO A 112 6.22 8.56 12.54
N VAL A 113 6.92 7.83 11.66
CA VAL A 113 8.03 8.37 10.86
C VAL A 113 7.53 9.15 9.65
N LEU A 114 6.73 8.54 8.77
CA LEU A 114 6.33 9.14 7.49
C LEU A 114 5.54 10.45 7.65
N ARG A 115 4.67 10.57 8.67
CA ARG A 115 3.88 11.80 8.91
C ARG A 115 4.74 13.05 9.16
N ARG A 116 5.97 12.87 9.66
CA ARG A 116 6.94 13.95 9.96
C ARG A 116 7.89 14.23 8.80
N ALA A 117 7.82 13.47 7.70
CA ALA A 117 8.68 13.70 6.55
C ALA A 117 8.40 15.07 5.94
N MET A 118 9.44 15.88 5.75
CA MET A 118 9.32 17.22 5.15
C MET A 118 8.63 17.19 3.78
N LEU A 119 8.80 16.10 3.03
CA LEU A 119 8.12 15.91 1.76
C LEU A 119 6.59 15.82 1.92
N VAL A 120 6.10 15.11 2.95
CA VAL A 120 4.66 14.98 3.25
C VAL A 120 4.09 16.33 3.67
N ILE A 121 4.77 17.04 4.56
CA ILE A 121 4.32 18.37 5.03
C ILE A 121 4.18 19.34 3.85
N ASN A 122 5.20 19.42 2.99
CA ASN A 122 5.13 20.24 1.78
C ASN A 122 4.04 19.76 0.82
N PHE A 123 3.83 18.44 0.68
CA PHE A 123 2.75 17.90 -0.15
C PHE A 123 1.37 18.30 0.37
N LEU A 124 1.16 18.38 1.68
CA LEU A 124 -0.13 18.74 2.26
C LEU A 124 -0.37 20.27 2.20
N GLU A 125 0.64 21.10 2.47
CA GLU A 125 0.42 22.54 2.69
C GLU A 125 0.85 23.45 1.52
N SER A 126 1.88 23.07 0.74
CA SER A 126 2.48 23.99 -0.23
C SER A 126 1.60 24.22 -1.47
N PRO A 127 1.26 25.47 -1.85
CA PRO A 127 0.57 25.73 -3.12
C PRO A 127 1.46 25.43 -4.34
N ASP A 128 2.79 25.51 -4.18
CA ASP A 128 3.79 25.43 -5.25
C ASP A 128 4.42 24.03 -5.40
N TRP A 129 3.64 22.96 -5.20
CA TRP A 129 4.12 21.58 -5.24
C TRP A 129 4.96 21.23 -6.50
N ASN A 130 4.54 21.75 -7.66
CA ASN A 130 5.24 21.51 -8.92
C ASN A 130 6.69 22.03 -8.91
N GLN A 131 6.98 23.11 -8.18
CA GLN A 131 8.34 23.64 -8.03
C GLN A 131 9.19 22.73 -7.15
N HIS A 132 8.62 22.23 -6.03
CA HIS A 132 9.28 21.26 -5.16
C HIS A 132 9.64 19.96 -5.90
N MET A 133 8.75 19.49 -6.78
CA MET A 133 9.00 18.30 -7.61
C MET A 133 10.21 18.52 -8.53
N LYS A 134 10.24 19.63 -9.27
CA LYS A 134 11.34 19.98 -10.19
C LYS A 134 12.68 20.16 -9.45
N GLY A 135 12.67 20.83 -8.29
CA GLY A 135 13.88 21.08 -7.50
C GLY A 135 14.50 19.80 -6.91
N ARG A 136 13.69 18.78 -6.61
CA ARG A 136 14.22 17.46 -6.18
C ARG A 136 14.64 16.59 -7.36
N SER A 137 13.93 16.63 -8.49
CA SER A 137 14.36 15.94 -9.71
C SER A 137 15.71 16.44 -10.21
N SER A 138 16.03 17.74 -10.08
CA SER A 138 17.34 18.27 -10.48
C SER A 138 18.48 17.85 -9.53
N ARG A 139 18.21 17.72 -8.23
CA ARG A 139 19.19 17.22 -7.24
C ARG A 139 19.44 15.71 -7.38
N ALA A 140 18.44 14.94 -7.81
CA ALA A 140 18.62 13.53 -8.13
C ALA A 140 19.46 13.33 -9.40
N ALA A 141 19.42 14.27 -10.35
CA ALA A 141 20.22 14.22 -11.58
C ALA A 141 21.69 14.64 -11.39
N SER A 142 22.07 15.25 -10.26
CA SER A 142 23.46 15.60 -9.93
C SER A 142 24.22 14.51 -9.17
N GLY A 143 23.54 13.44 -8.73
CA GLY A 143 24.17 12.21 -8.30
C GLY A 143 24.21 11.27 -9.49
N SER A 144 25.41 10.93 -9.96
CA SER A 144 25.65 10.02 -11.07
C SER A 144 24.84 8.73 -10.97
N ASP A 145 23.76 8.63 -11.73
CA ASP A 145 23.35 7.36 -12.33
C ASP A 145 22.54 7.59 -13.61
N GLN A 146 23.16 7.24 -14.71
CA GLN A 146 22.60 7.35 -16.06
C GLN A 146 21.81 6.07 -16.33
N GLY A 147 20.56 6.02 -15.87
CA GLY A 147 19.69 4.86 -16.07
C GLY A 147 18.22 5.23 -15.98
N GLY A 148 17.60 5.51 -17.13
CA GLY A 148 16.17 5.76 -17.23
C GLY A 148 15.33 4.58 -16.73
N GLY A 149 14.30 4.87 -15.93
CA GLY A 149 13.15 3.99 -15.71
C GLY A 149 13.36 2.65 -14.98
N GLY A 150 14.60 2.25 -14.66
CA GLY A 150 14.94 0.89 -14.20
C GLY A 150 15.25 0.71 -12.71
N GLY A 151 15.54 1.77 -11.95
CA GLY A 151 16.16 1.62 -10.62
C GLY A 151 15.36 0.86 -9.55
N PHE A 152 14.03 0.71 -9.69
CA PHE A 152 13.24 -0.14 -8.79
C PHE A 152 13.19 -1.60 -9.25
N VAL A 153 13.26 -1.87 -10.56
CA VAL A 153 13.34 -3.24 -11.08
C VAL A 153 14.74 -3.81 -10.91
N ASP A 154 15.80 -3.00 -10.95
CA ASP A 154 17.17 -3.46 -10.67
C ASP A 154 17.39 -3.82 -9.20
N ALA A 155 16.92 -3.00 -8.26
CA ALA A 155 16.99 -3.34 -6.83
C ALA A 155 16.19 -4.61 -6.49
N ILE A 156 15.07 -4.83 -7.20
CA ILE A 156 14.28 -6.07 -7.12
C ILE A 156 14.99 -7.23 -7.84
N ALA A 157 15.67 -7.00 -8.97
CA ALA A 157 16.41 -8.01 -9.72
C ALA A 157 17.64 -8.51 -8.95
N ASP A 158 18.39 -7.61 -8.30
CA ASP A 158 19.48 -7.99 -7.40
C ASP A 158 18.96 -8.79 -6.19
N THR A 159 17.75 -8.47 -5.70
CA THR A 159 17.07 -9.28 -4.67
C THR A 159 16.71 -10.68 -5.18
N PHE A 160 16.33 -10.82 -6.45
CA PHE A 160 16.01 -12.12 -7.06
C PHE A 160 17.24 -13.02 -7.26
N VAL A 161 18.42 -12.46 -7.53
CA VAL A 161 19.66 -13.25 -7.71
C VAL A 161 20.11 -13.89 -6.39
N ASN A 162 19.85 -13.24 -5.26
CA ASN A 162 20.13 -13.79 -3.91
C ASN A 162 18.97 -14.63 -3.32
N THR A 163 17.85 -14.79 -4.01
CA THR A 163 16.68 -15.53 -3.50
C THR A 163 16.90 -17.06 -3.42
N PHE A 164 17.93 -17.60 -4.10
CA PHE A 164 18.25 -19.03 -4.06
C PHE A 164 19.20 -19.44 -2.92
N THR A 165 19.81 -18.48 -2.20
CA THR A 165 20.61 -18.76 -1.01
C THR A 165 19.74 -18.61 0.23
N LYS A 166 19.53 -19.72 0.94
CA LYS A 166 18.72 -19.73 2.16
C LYS A 166 19.54 -19.11 3.30
N VAL A 167 18.96 -18.10 3.96
CA VAL A 167 19.50 -17.48 5.18
C VAL A 167 19.86 -18.58 6.19
N HIS A 168 21.09 -18.54 6.71
CA HIS A 168 21.62 -19.60 7.57
C HIS A 168 20.95 -19.60 8.95
N LYS A 169 20.51 -18.43 9.43
CA LYS A 169 19.78 -18.27 10.70
C LYS A 169 18.53 -17.39 10.52
N PRO A 170 17.42 -17.93 10.01
CA PRO A 170 16.19 -17.15 9.89
C PRO A 170 15.61 -16.91 11.30
N ASP A 171 15.29 -15.64 11.61
CA ASP A 171 14.62 -15.30 12.86
C ASP A 171 13.13 -15.73 12.78
N LYS A 172 12.70 -16.52 13.78
CA LYS A 172 11.34 -17.05 13.88
C LYS A 172 10.29 -15.93 13.89
N ARG A 173 10.61 -14.77 14.46
CA ARG A 173 9.67 -13.64 14.56
C ARG A 173 9.22 -13.16 13.18
N PHE A 174 10.14 -13.02 12.23
CA PHE A 174 9.82 -12.54 10.89
C PHE A 174 9.15 -13.62 10.03
N ILE A 175 9.47 -14.90 10.25
CA ILE A 175 8.74 -16.01 9.63
C ILE A 175 7.27 -15.97 10.05
N GLU A 176 6.99 -15.88 11.35
CA GLU A 176 5.61 -15.80 11.85
C GLU A 176 4.85 -14.60 11.28
N VAL A 177 5.50 -13.44 11.18
CA VAL A 177 4.90 -12.24 10.58
C VAL A 177 4.61 -12.45 9.10
N SER A 178 5.54 -13.05 8.35
CA SER A 178 5.37 -13.35 6.92
C SER A 178 4.24 -14.35 6.66
N GLU A 179 4.12 -15.38 7.50
CA GLU A 179 3.03 -16.36 7.45
C GLU A 179 1.68 -15.69 7.76
N ARG A 180 1.60 -14.88 8.82
CA ARG A 180 0.38 -14.11 9.16
C ARG A 180 -0.01 -13.15 8.04
N ALA A 181 0.95 -12.43 7.46
CA ALA A 181 0.73 -11.55 6.33
C ALA A 181 0.21 -12.31 5.10
N SER A 182 0.78 -13.49 4.80
CA SER A 182 0.35 -14.31 3.67
C SER A 182 -1.05 -14.88 3.88
N LYS A 183 -1.36 -15.35 5.09
CA LYS A 183 -2.71 -15.80 5.44
C LYS A 183 -3.73 -14.67 5.34
N LEU A 184 -3.41 -13.49 5.85
CA LEU A 184 -4.30 -12.33 5.76
C LEU A 184 -4.57 -11.92 4.31
N SER A 185 -3.56 -11.98 3.43
CA SER A 185 -3.72 -11.74 1.98
C SER A 185 -4.68 -12.75 1.34
N GLU A 186 -4.57 -14.04 1.68
CA GLU A 186 -5.50 -15.07 1.22
C GLU A 186 -6.92 -14.85 1.72
N ASP A 187 -7.08 -14.57 3.02
CA ASP A 187 -8.37 -14.29 3.65
C ASP A 187 -9.04 -13.07 3.00
N LEU A 188 -8.30 -11.98 2.77
CA LEU A 188 -8.79 -10.79 2.07
C LEU A 188 -9.21 -11.10 0.63
N SER A 189 -8.46 -11.93 -0.09
CA SER A 189 -8.84 -12.36 -1.45
C SER A 189 -10.15 -13.16 -1.45
N ASN A 190 -10.36 -13.99 -0.44
CA ASN A 190 -11.61 -14.74 -0.29
C ASN A 190 -12.79 -13.82 0.02
N VAL A 191 -12.61 -12.86 0.94
CA VAL A 191 -13.61 -11.83 1.25
C VAL A 191 -13.91 -10.98 0.01
N GLU A 192 -12.89 -10.55 -0.72
CA GLU A 192 -13.04 -9.78 -1.97
C GLU A 192 -13.96 -10.51 -2.97
N LYS A 193 -13.71 -11.80 -3.22
CA LYS A 193 -14.54 -12.62 -4.13
C LYS A 193 -15.99 -12.70 -3.68
N VAL A 194 -16.24 -12.79 -2.37
CA VAL A 194 -17.60 -12.80 -1.81
C VAL A 194 -18.24 -11.44 -1.98
N THR A 195 -17.55 -10.36 -1.62
CA THR A 195 -18.03 -8.98 -1.73
C THR A 195 -18.37 -8.60 -3.17
N VAL A 196 -17.59 -9.03 -4.18
CA VAL A 196 -17.94 -8.84 -5.59
C VAL A 196 -19.28 -9.49 -5.95
N ARG A 197 -19.55 -10.69 -5.43
CA ARG A 197 -20.84 -11.37 -5.65
C ARG A 197 -21.98 -10.65 -4.95
N VAL A 198 -21.76 -10.13 -3.74
CA VAL A 198 -22.73 -9.33 -2.99
C VAL A 198 -23.07 -8.04 -3.74
N ALA A 199 -22.06 -7.27 -4.18
CA ALA A 199 -22.24 -6.06 -4.96
C ALA A 199 -22.99 -6.33 -6.26
N ARG A 200 -22.66 -7.42 -6.97
CA ARG A 200 -23.42 -7.84 -8.15
C ARG A 200 -24.88 -8.13 -7.81
N ARG A 201 -25.15 -8.86 -6.73
CA ARG A 201 -26.52 -9.19 -6.32
C ARG A 201 -27.32 -7.96 -5.90
N GLN A 202 -26.68 -6.99 -5.23
CA GLN A 202 -27.29 -5.69 -4.92
C GLN A 202 -27.66 -4.93 -6.21
N GLY A 203 -26.82 -4.97 -7.24
CA GLY A 203 -27.13 -4.38 -8.56
C GLY A 203 -28.23 -5.12 -9.34
N ASP A 204 -28.30 -6.44 -9.24
CA ASP A 204 -29.43 -7.22 -9.79
C ASP A 204 -30.75 -6.78 -9.10
N LEU A 205 -30.75 -6.67 -7.76
CA LEU A 205 -31.92 -6.21 -6.99
C LEU A 205 -32.30 -4.76 -7.30
N GLU A 206 -31.33 -3.85 -7.42
CA GLU A 206 -31.59 -2.48 -7.89
C GLU A 206 -32.39 -2.48 -9.19
N THR A 207 -31.95 -3.29 -10.17
CA THR A 207 -32.57 -3.39 -11.50
C THR A 207 -33.97 -4.00 -11.41
N ASP A 208 -34.12 -5.12 -10.68
CA ASP A 208 -35.41 -5.79 -10.50
C ASP A 208 -36.46 -4.87 -9.87
N TYR A 209 -36.08 -4.09 -8.85
CA TYR A 209 -36.98 -3.11 -8.21
C TYR A 209 -37.29 -1.94 -9.15
N ALA A 210 -36.32 -1.43 -9.91
CA ALA A 210 -36.56 -0.36 -10.89
C ALA A 210 -37.53 -0.81 -11.99
N ASP A 211 -37.37 -2.02 -12.49
CA ASP A 211 -38.24 -2.61 -13.49
C ASP A 211 -39.66 -2.81 -12.93
N LEU A 212 -39.79 -3.35 -11.70
CA LEU A 212 -41.08 -3.50 -11.03
C LEU A 212 -41.81 -2.15 -10.90
N ALA A 213 -41.13 -1.10 -10.43
CA ALA A 213 -41.72 0.23 -10.33
C ALA A 213 -42.20 0.74 -11.70
N THR A 214 -41.40 0.52 -12.74
CA THR A 214 -41.73 0.92 -14.12
C THR A 214 -42.97 0.17 -14.64
N GLN A 215 -43.11 -1.12 -14.34
CA GLN A 215 -44.31 -1.88 -14.74
C GLN A 215 -45.56 -1.42 -13.96
N CYS A 216 -45.44 -1.11 -12.67
CA CYS A 216 -46.55 -0.56 -11.88
C CYS A 216 -47.02 0.81 -12.43
N GLN A 217 -46.09 1.66 -12.86
CA GLN A 217 -46.43 2.93 -13.52
C GLN A 217 -47.17 2.73 -14.86
N LYS A 218 -46.82 1.70 -15.63
CA LYS A 218 -47.57 1.36 -16.85
C LYS A 218 -48.97 0.84 -16.55
N LEU A 219 -49.14 0.06 -15.48
CA LEU A 219 -50.46 -0.43 -15.06
C LEU A 219 -51.37 0.72 -14.61
N THR A 220 -50.79 1.77 -14.03
CA THR A 220 -51.50 2.98 -13.59
C THR A 220 -52.29 3.63 -14.74
N THR A 221 -51.78 3.57 -15.98
CA THR A 221 -52.50 4.12 -17.15
C THR A 221 -53.66 3.23 -17.63
N MET A 222 -53.68 1.97 -17.21
CA MET A 222 -54.71 0.99 -17.59
C MET A 222 -55.83 0.89 -16.54
N GLU A 223 -55.50 1.07 -15.25
CA GLU A 223 -56.44 0.94 -14.13
C GLU A 223 -56.56 2.25 -13.32
N THR A 224 -57.36 3.18 -13.84
CA THR A 224 -57.57 4.51 -13.22
C THR A 224 -58.26 4.45 -11.84
N ALA A 225 -58.93 3.35 -11.49
CA ALA A 225 -59.58 3.16 -10.20
C ALA A 225 -58.60 2.98 -9.02
N VAL A 226 -57.35 2.62 -9.32
CA VAL A 226 -56.30 2.26 -8.34
C VAL A 226 -55.06 3.14 -8.53
N GLU A 227 -55.20 4.22 -9.32
CA GLU A 227 -54.12 5.08 -9.79
C GLU A 227 -53.26 5.65 -8.65
N GLY A 228 -53.89 6.21 -7.62
CA GLY A 228 -53.19 6.80 -6.47
C GLY A 228 -52.35 5.79 -5.71
N THR A 229 -52.95 4.66 -5.32
CA THR A 229 -52.25 3.58 -4.61
C THR A 229 -51.11 2.96 -5.42
N LEU A 230 -51.31 2.73 -6.73
CA LEU A 230 -50.26 2.17 -7.60
C LEU A 230 -49.11 3.15 -7.82
N THR A 231 -49.42 4.45 -7.92
CA THR A 231 -48.40 5.50 -8.04
C THR A 231 -47.56 5.58 -6.76
N SER A 232 -48.21 5.56 -5.59
CA SER A 232 -47.53 5.58 -4.28
C SER A 232 -46.66 4.33 -4.07
N PHE A 233 -47.18 3.15 -4.47
CA PHE A 233 -46.42 1.90 -4.43
C PHE A 233 -45.20 1.96 -5.36
N ALA A 234 -45.39 2.37 -6.61
CA ALA A 234 -44.29 2.48 -7.58
C ALA A 234 -43.22 3.47 -7.13
N ALA A 235 -43.61 4.59 -6.52
CA ALA A 235 -42.68 5.55 -5.91
C ALA A 235 -41.88 4.90 -4.78
N SER A 236 -42.52 4.17 -3.87
CA SER A 236 -41.87 3.47 -2.75
C SER A 236 -40.88 2.39 -3.22
N VAL A 237 -41.26 1.63 -4.26
CA VAL A 237 -40.38 0.66 -4.91
C VAL A 237 -39.20 1.35 -5.61
N THR A 238 -39.41 2.50 -6.26
CA THR A 238 -38.34 3.30 -6.88
C THR A 238 -37.35 3.81 -5.83
N THR A 239 -37.83 4.31 -4.69
CA THR A 239 -36.98 4.72 -3.57
C THR A 239 -36.16 3.54 -3.02
N THR A 240 -36.77 2.35 -2.90
CA THR A 240 -36.06 1.13 -2.48
C THR A 240 -34.97 0.74 -3.49
N SER A 241 -35.23 0.83 -4.80
CA SER A 241 -34.23 0.61 -5.86
C SER A 241 -33.06 1.59 -5.74
N GLN A 242 -33.32 2.88 -5.50
CA GLN A 242 -32.27 3.89 -5.27
C GLN A 242 -31.45 3.58 -4.00
N GLY A 243 -32.08 3.05 -2.95
CA GLY A 243 -31.39 2.55 -1.76
C GLY A 243 -30.43 1.41 -2.08
N PHE A 244 -30.86 0.42 -2.87
CA PHE A 244 -29.99 -0.67 -3.32
C PHE A 244 -28.81 -0.15 -4.16
N LYS A 245 -29.04 0.84 -5.02
CA LYS A 245 -27.98 1.49 -5.80
C LYS A 245 -26.94 2.15 -4.89
N ALA A 246 -27.37 2.92 -3.89
CA ALA A 246 -26.45 3.58 -2.96
C ALA A 246 -25.63 2.55 -2.16
N LEU A 247 -26.28 1.50 -1.65
CA LEU A 247 -25.61 0.42 -0.93
C LEU A 247 -24.61 -0.35 -1.81
N ARG A 248 -24.99 -0.63 -3.07
CA ARG A 248 -24.11 -1.24 -4.07
C ARG A 248 -22.90 -0.36 -4.34
N ASP A 249 -23.12 0.94 -4.54
CA ASP A 249 -22.05 1.89 -4.85
C ASP A 249 -21.08 2.01 -3.68
N ASP A 250 -21.51 2.04 -2.42
CA ASP A 250 -20.59 1.98 -1.27
C ASP A 250 -19.84 0.64 -1.18
N THR A 251 -20.56 -0.48 -1.29
CA THR A 251 -19.98 -1.83 -1.22
C THR A 251 -18.89 -2.02 -2.29
N ASP A 252 -19.16 -1.57 -3.51
CA ASP A 252 -18.26 -1.73 -4.65
C ASP A 252 -17.16 -0.65 -4.71
N GLN A 253 -17.49 0.63 -4.50
CA GLN A 253 -16.52 1.71 -4.65
C GLN A 253 -15.63 1.89 -3.41
N ASN A 254 -16.18 1.73 -2.21
CA ASN A 254 -15.46 1.95 -0.95
C ASN A 254 -14.92 0.64 -0.37
N TYR A 255 -15.80 -0.26 0.06
CA TYR A 255 -15.40 -1.45 0.81
C TYR A 255 -14.56 -2.43 -0.02
N LEU A 256 -15.00 -2.80 -1.22
CA LEU A 256 -14.24 -3.69 -2.11
C LEU A 256 -12.85 -3.10 -2.46
N THR A 257 -12.79 -1.79 -2.72
CA THR A 257 -11.52 -1.10 -2.99
C THR A 257 -10.61 -1.11 -1.75
N SER A 258 -11.18 -0.99 -0.54
CA SER A 258 -10.40 -1.06 0.71
C SER A 258 -9.72 -2.41 0.92
N LEU A 259 -10.38 -3.53 0.57
CA LEU A 259 -9.80 -4.87 0.64
C LEU A 259 -8.57 -5.00 -0.28
N ARG A 260 -8.69 -4.49 -1.51
CA ARG A 260 -7.59 -4.47 -2.49
C ARG A 260 -6.43 -3.57 -2.06
N ASP A 261 -6.75 -2.39 -1.53
CA ASP A 261 -5.75 -1.45 -1.05
C ASP A 261 -5.00 -2.00 0.19
N MET A 262 -5.67 -2.79 1.02
CA MET A 262 -5.07 -3.45 2.18
C MET A 262 -4.21 -4.64 1.77
N ASP A 263 -4.66 -5.47 0.81
CA ASP A 263 -3.81 -6.52 0.23
C ASP A 263 -2.52 -5.94 -0.36
N ALA A 264 -2.61 -4.83 -1.11
CA ALA A 264 -1.43 -4.14 -1.61
C ALA A 264 -0.51 -3.68 -0.46
N TYR A 265 -1.05 -3.17 0.65
CA TYR A 265 -0.25 -2.75 1.79
C TYR A 265 0.46 -3.93 2.47
N ILE A 266 -0.20 -5.09 2.56
CA ILE A 266 0.42 -6.34 2.99
C ILE A 266 1.59 -6.71 2.06
N GLN A 267 1.48 -6.53 0.74
CA GLN A 267 2.60 -6.77 -0.18
C GLN A 267 3.77 -5.81 0.05
N ALA A 268 3.52 -4.56 0.45
CA ALA A 268 4.58 -3.62 0.84
C ALA A 268 5.31 -4.09 2.10
N LEU A 269 4.57 -4.59 3.11
CA LEU A 269 5.18 -5.22 4.30
C LEU A 269 6.02 -6.46 3.93
N LYS A 270 5.51 -7.33 3.05
CA LYS A 270 6.26 -8.50 2.56
C LYS A 270 7.52 -8.09 1.80
N THR A 271 7.48 -6.99 1.07
CA THR A 271 8.67 -6.43 0.40
C THR A 271 9.70 -5.96 1.41
N LEU A 272 9.28 -5.28 2.48
CA LEU A 272 10.17 -4.88 3.56
C LEU A 272 10.86 -6.10 4.21
N LEU A 273 10.11 -7.17 4.49
CA LEU A 273 10.67 -8.41 5.05
C LEU A 273 11.71 -9.04 4.10
N ARG A 274 11.49 -8.99 2.78
CA ARG A 274 12.49 -9.44 1.80
C ARG A 274 13.73 -8.56 1.76
N THR A 275 13.57 -7.24 1.86
CA THR A 275 14.71 -6.31 1.96
C THR A 275 15.52 -6.59 3.22
N ARG A 276 14.86 -6.91 4.33
CA ARG A 276 15.50 -7.36 5.57
C ARG A 276 16.30 -8.65 5.36
N GLU A 277 15.69 -9.66 4.73
CA GLU A 277 16.36 -10.93 4.41
C GLU A 277 17.58 -10.72 3.50
N ALA A 278 17.49 -9.85 2.50
CA ALA A 278 18.61 -9.49 1.63
C ALA A 278 19.78 -8.87 2.43
N LYS A 279 19.50 -7.96 3.37
CA LYS A 279 20.53 -7.38 4.24
C LYS A 279 21.20 -8.41 5.14
N GLN A 280 20.44 -9.39 5.63
CA GLN A 280 21.01 -10.50 6.39
C GLN A 280 21.91 -11.38 5.51
N LEU A 281 21.49 -11.69 4.27
CA LEU A 281 22.31 -12.46 3.33
C LEU A 281 23.61 -11.74 2.97
N ASP A 282 23.57 -10.42 2.77
CA ASP A 282 24.77 -9.61 2.52
C ASP A 282 25.77 -9.73 3.69
N PHE A 283 25.29 -9.66 4.93
CA PHE A 283 26.11 -9.84 6.13
C PHE A 283 26.68 -11.27 6.24
N GLU A 284 25.87 -12.30 6.00
CA GLU A 284 26.31 -13.70 6.03
C GLU A 284 27.36 -13.97 4.94
N GLY A 285 27.16 -13.45 3.73
CA GLY A 285 28.10 -13.58 2.61
C GLY A 285 29.44 -12.88 2.85
N LEU A 286 29.43 -11.66 3.40
CA LEU A 286 30.66 -10.96 3.78
C LEU A 286 31.41 -11.71 4.90
N SER A 287 30.67 -12.27 5.86
CA SER A 287 31.25 -13.06 6.96
C SER A 287 31.90 -14.36 6.46
N GLU A 288 31.26 -15.05 5.52
CA GLU A 288 31.81 -16.24 4.88
C GLU A 288 33.06 -15.91 4.04
N TYR A 289 33.02 -14.79 3.31
CA TYR A 289 34.17 -14.32 2.54
C TYR A 289 35.36 -13.99 3.44
N LEU A 290 35.14 -13.31 4.57
CA LEU A 290 36.16 -13.08 5.59
C LEU A 290 36.72 -14.39 6.13
N ALA A 291 35.87 -15.36 6.47
CA ALA A 291 36.29 -16.65 6.99
C ALA A 291 37.16 -17.42 5.98
N LYS A 292 36.79 -17.37 4.69
CA LYS A 292 37.59 -17.95 3.61
C LYS A 292 38.94 -17.27 3.45
N SER A 293 38.98 -15.93 3.43
CA SER A 293 40.23 -15.17 3.35
C SER A 293 41.14 -15.41 4.55
N ALA A 294 40.57 -15.56 5.75
CA ALA A 294 41.32 -15.95 6.96
C ALA A 294 41.89 -17.37 6.86
N ALA A 295 41.10 -18.34 6.39
CA ALA A 295 41.57 -19.71 6.16
C ALA A 295 42.67 -19.78 5.08
N ASP A 296 42.56 -19.00 4.01
CA ASP A 296 43.58 -18.91 2.96
C ASP A 296 44.89 -18.30 3.50
N ARG A 297 44.80 -17.27 4.35
CA ARG A 297 45.96 -16.73 5.08
C ARG A 297 46.59 -17.79 5.97
N ASP A 298 45.79 -18.52 6.74
CA ASP A 298 46.29 -19.53 7.69
C ASP A 298 46.90 -20.74 6.97
N SER A 299 46.35 -21.16 5.84
CA SER A 299 46.95 -22.15 4.93
C SER A 299 48.28 -21.65 4.38
N LEU A 300 48.30 -20.41 3.87
CA LEU A 300 49.51 -19.79 3.37
C LEU A 300 50.53 -19.55 4.47
N ALA A 301 50.16 -19.35 5.74
CA ALA A 301 51.06 -19.17 6.87
C ALA A 301 51.59 -20.52 7.42
N SER A 302 50.73 -21.54 7.51
CA SER A 302 51.04 -22.89 8.00
C SER A 302 51.82 -23.76 7.00
N GLN A 303 51.90 -23.36 5.72
CA GLN A 303 52.85 -23.94 4.76
C GLN A 303 54.34 -23.78 5.18
N HIS A 304 54.59 -23.13 6.32
CA HIS A 304 55.89 -23.10 6.99
C HIS A 304 56.03 -24.33 7.91
N GLY A 305 56.39 -25.47 7.31
CA GLY A 305 56.83 -26.66 8.05
C GLY A 305 55.89 -27.86 7.94
N SER A 306 56.44 -28.97 7.44
CA SER A 306 55.83 -30.31 7.42
C SER A 306 54.75 -30.56 6.36
N GLY A 307 55.18 -31.00 5.17
CA GLY A 307 54.27 -31.65 4.21
C GLY A 307 54.55 -31.40 2.73
N MET A 308 55.80 -31.23 2.30
CA MET A 308 56.10 -31.28 0.86
C MET A 308 56.10 -32.74 0.42
N GLY A 309 54.99 -33.20 -0.17
CA GLY A 309 54.98 -34.48 -0.90
C GLY A 309 56.12 -34.53 -1.91
N ALA A 310 56.65 -35.72 -2.18
CA ALA A 310 57.87 -35.94 -2.97
C ALA A 310 57.86 -35.28 -4.38
N SER A 311 56.67 -34.95 -4.92
CA SER A 311 56.51 -34.22 -6.19
C SER A 311 56.81 -32.72 -6.11
N GLY A 312 56.66 -32.07 -4.95
CA GLY A 312 56.96 -30.63 -4.77
C GLY A 312 58.46 -30.35 -4.63
N PHE A 313 59.21 -31.30 -4.10
CA PHE A 313 60.64 -31.16 -3.84
C PHE A 313 61.47 -31.05 -5.14
N LEU A 314 61.10 -31.83 -6.16
CA LEU A 314 61.77 -31.80 -7.47
C LEU A 314 61.45 -30.53 -8.27
N ARG A 315 60.25 -29.97 -8.10
CA ARG A 315 59.87 -28.70 -8.73
C ARG A 315 60.60 -27.51 -8.10
N SER A 316 60.68 -27.47 -6.76
CA SER A 316 61.39 -26.40 -6.04
C SER A 316 62.87 -26.33 -6.42
N LYS A 317 63.57 -27.47 -6.51
CA LYS A 317 64.99 -27.50 -6.85
C LYS A 317 65.32 -27.19 -8.31
N VAL A 318 64.41 -27.47 -9.25
CA VAL A 318 64.57 -27.16 -10.67
C VAL A 318 64.21 -25.70 -10.97
N GLU A 319 63.38 -25.07 -10.14
CA GLU A 319 62.96 -23.66 -10.27
C GLU A 319 63.80 -22.69 -9.41
N ASP A 320 64.46 -23.14 -8.34
CA ASP A 320 65.44 -22.34 -7.56
C ASP A 320 66.63 -21.88 -8.43
N PHE A 321 66.89 -22.54 -9.55
CA PHE A 321 67.90 -22.11 -10.54
C PHE A 321 67.44 -20.92 -11.41
N ARG A 322 66.17 -20.49 -11.32
CA ARG A 322 65.61 -19.33 -12.04
C ARG A 322 65.56 -18.03 -11.22
N GLY A 323 66.00 -18.03 -9.96
CA GLY A 323 66.21 -16.79 -9.18
C GLY A 323 64.95 -15.98 -8.86
N ILE A 324 63.77 -16.61 -8.84
CA ILE A 324 62.52 -15.97 -8.42
C ILE A 324 62.32 -16.24 -6.92
N ASP A 325 62.36 -15.18 -6.11
CA ASP A 325 62.28 -15.26 -4.65
C ASP A 325 60.87 -15.62 -4.15
N HIS A 326 60.59 -16.93 -4.07
CA HIS A 326 59.29 -17.50 -3.67
C HIS A 326 58.91 -17.15 -2.22
N GLU A 327 59.88 -16.95 -1.35
CA GLU A 327 59.64 -16.62 0.06
C GLU A 327 59.17 -15.17 0.20
N GLN A 328 59.79 -14.24 -0.53
CA GLN A 328 59.33 -12.85 -0.60
C GLN A 328 57.94 -12.74 -1.24
N ALA A 329 57.68 -13.47 -2.33
CA ALA A 329 56.36 -13.47 -2.99
C ALA A 329 55.25 -14.01 -2.07
N ARG A 330 55.53 -15.03 -1.25
CA ARG A 330 54.60 -15.57 -0.25
C ARG A 330 54.34 -14.58 0.89
N ARG A 331 55.39 -13.99 1.46
CA ARG A 331 55.26 -12.96 2.51
C ARG A 331 54.46 -11.75 2.02
N GLN A 332 54.63 -11.35 0.77
CA GLN A 332 53.82 -10.30 0.14
C GLN A 332 52.34 -10.71 0.00
N ARG A 333 52.05 -11.96 -0.36
CA ARG A 333 50.65 -12.47 -0.44
C ARG A 333 49.99 -12.54 0.93
N VAL A 334 50.69 -13.03 1.95
CA VAL A 334 50.20 -13.06 3.34
C VAL A 334 49.91 -11.63 3.81
N ARG A 335 50.83 -10.69 3.59
CA ARG A 335 50.62 -9.28 3.95
C ARG A 335 49.43 -8.63 3.21
N LYS A 336 49.23 -8.98 1.93
CA LYS A 336 48.04 -8.52 1.17
C LYS A 336 46.75 -9.08 1.76
N LEU A 337 46.72 -10.37 2.10
CA LEU A 337 45.59 -11.00 2.76
C LEU A 337 45.33 -10.43 4.15
N GLU A 338 46.36 -10.09 4.92
CA GLU A 338 46.21 -9.44 6.23
C GLU A 338 45.52 -8.07 6.11
N VAL A 339 45.94 -7.23 5.16
CA VAL A 339 45.31 -5.93 4.89
C VAL A 339 43.87 -6.11 4.39
N GLU A 340 43.63 -7.12 3.55
CA GLU A 340 42.29 -7.44 3.07
C GLU A 340 41.38 -7.95 4.19
N ILE A 341 41.87 -8.79 5.10
CA ILE A 341 41.14 -9.27 6.28
C ILE A 341 40.80 -8.11 7.21
N GLU A 342 41.70 -7.15 7.44
CA GLU A 342 41.42 -5.97 8.27
C GLU A 342 40.30 -5.12 7.66
N ARG A 343 40.35 -4.88 6.35
CA ARG A 343 39.27 -4.20 5.62
C ARG A 343 37.95 -4.97 5.72
N LEU A 344 37.96 -6.27 5.43
CA LEU A 344 36.78 -7.13 5.48
C LEU A 344 36.20 -7.20 6.90
N THR A 345 37.05 -7.20 7.93
CA THR A 345 36.59 -7.21 9.33
C THR A 345 35.79 -5.95 9.63
N THR A 346 36.30 -4.79 9.19
CA THR A 346 35.60 -3.51 9.33
C THR A 346 34.28 -3.50 8.56
N GLU A 347 34.28 -4.03 7.33
CA GLU A 347 33.10 -4.10 6.47
C GLU A 347 32.02 -5.05 7.03
N VAL A 348 32.43 -6.21 7.55
CA VAL A 348 31.55 -7.16 8.25
C VAL A 348 30.95 -6.53 9.50
N GLU A 349 31.74 -5.79 10.30
CA GLU A 349 31.22 -5.13 11.51
C GLU A 349 30.19 -4.03 11.15
N GLN A 350 30.44 -3.26 10.09
CA GLN A 350 29.49 -2.25 9.60
C GLN A 350 28.21 -2.90 9.06
N SER A 351 28.35 -3.97 8.25
CA SER A 351 27.21 -4.72 7.71
C SER A 351 26.37 -5.36 8.82
N LYS A 352 27.02 -5.90 9.86
CA LYS A 352 26.36 -6.43 11.06
C LYS A 352 25.52 -5.36 11.75
N LYS A 353 26.13 -4.21 12.08
CA LYS A 353 25.43 -3.09 12.75
C LYS A 353 24.25 -2.60 11.92
N ALA A 354 24.42 -2.50 10.59
CA ALA A 354 23.34 -2.11 9.69
C ALA A 354 22.19 -3.13 9.66
N SER A 355 22.50 -4.43 9.63
CA SER A 355 21.50 -5.50 9.68
C SER A 355 20.74 -5.52 11.01
N GLU A 356 21.44 -5.40 12.14
CA GLU A 356 20.82 -5.35 13.48
C GLU A 356 19.90 -4.13 13.64
N ALA A 357 20.34 -2.95 13.18
CA ALA A 357 19.50 -1.75 13.18
C ALA A 357 18.26 -1.92 12.28
N PHE A 358 18.41 -2.55 11.11
CA PHE A 358 17.29 -2.82 10.21
C PHE A 358 16.26 -3.77 10.84
N ASP A 359 16.71 -4.77 11.59
CA ASP A 359 15.85 -5.70 12.32
C ASP A 359 15.01 -4.97 13.38
N GLU A 360 15.63 -4.10 14.19
CA GLU A 360 14.93 -3.28 15.17
C GLU A 360 13.88 -2.37 14.53
N HIS A 361 14.22 -1.75 13.39
CA HIS A 361 13.28 -0.92 12.63
C HIS A 361 12.12 -1.74 12.08
N THR A 362 12.39 -2.93 11.54
CA THR A 362 11.37 -3.82 10.99
C THR A 362 10.38 -4.27 12.07
N VAL A 363 10.86 -4.57 13.28
CA VAL A 363 9.97 -4.93 14.41
C VAL A 363 9.01 -3.78 14.76
N LYS A 364 9.52 -2.54 14.81
CA LYS A 364 8.69 -1.35 15.05
C LYS A 364 7.68 -1.14 13.92
N GLU A 365 8.12 -1.28 12.67
CA GLU A 365 7.28 -1.13 11.48
C GLU A 365 6.14 -2.15 11.45
N VAL A 366 6.39 -3.42 11.81
CA VAL A 366 5.35 -4.44 11.92
C VAL A 366 4.30 -4.05 12.97
N ALA A 367 4.72 -3.51 14.11
CA ALA A 367 3.79 -3.05 15.14
C ALA A 367 2.95 -1.86 14.66
N ASP A 368 3.56 -0.91 13.95
CA ASP A 368 2.86 0.21 13.33
C ASP A 368 1.88 -0.23 12.25
N PHE A 369 2.28 -1.18 11.40
CA PHE A 369 1.40 -1.79 10.40
C PHE A 369 0.16 -2.42 11.04
N GLU A 370 0.32 -3.23 12.09
CA GLU A 370 -0.79 -3.86 12.79
C GLU A 370 -1.75 -2.83 13.41
N ARG A 371 -1.21 -1.77 14.01
CA ARG A 371 -2.01 -0.66 14.57
C ARG A 371 -2.78 0.08 13.48
N ILE A 372 -2.13 0.44 12.37
CA ILE A 372 -2.74 1.15 11.24
C ILE A 372 -3.85 0.29 10.62
N LYS A 373 -3.58 -0.99 10.39
CA LYS A 373 -4.55 -1.97 9.89
C LYS A 373 -5.77 -2.08 10.82
N ALA A 374 -5.57 -2.12 12.13
CA ALA A 374 -6.69 -2.20 13.08
C ALA A 374 -7.60 -0.97 13.03
N VAL A 375 -7.02 0.23 12.93
CA VAL A 375 -7.77 1.48 12.75
C VAL A 375 -8.51 1.46 11.41
N GLU A 376 -7.83 1.10 10.32
CA GLU A 376 -8.43 1.07 8.99
C GLU A 376 -9.59 0.08 8.89
N PHE A 377 -9.46 -1.15 9.42
CA PHE A 377 -10.57 -2.11 9.41
C PHE A 377 -11.73 -1.67 10.28
N LYS A 378 -11.46 -1.00 11.41
CA LYS A 378 -12.54 -0.43 12.23
C LYS A 378 -13.33 0.59 11.41
N ASP A 379 -12.64 1.46 10.68
CA ASP A 379 -13.28 2.50 9.88
C ASP A 379 -14.03 1.89 8.69
N THR A 380 -13.41 1.00 7.90
CA THR A 380 -14.04 0.46 6.68
C THR A 380 -15.18 -0.51 6.96
N LEU A 381 -15.11 -1.31 8.03
CA LEU A 381 -16.24 -2.14 8.45
C LEU A 381 -17.33 -1.30 9.13
N GLY A 382 -16.95 -0.21 9.80
CA GLY A 382 -17.87 0.77 10.37
C GLY A 382 -18.68 1.45 9.27
N ASP A 383 -18.02 2.03 8.27
CA ASP A 383 -18.64 2.67 7.12
C ASP A 383 -19.61 1.72 6.39
N LEU A 384 -19.21 0.46 6.20
CA LEU A 384 -20.06 -0.56 5.59
C LEU A 384 -21.30 -0.87 6.45
N ALA A 385 -21.13 -0.99 7.77
CA ALA A 385 -22.23 -1.23 8.68
C ALA A 385 -23.22 -0.05 8.70
N ASP A 386 -22.70 1.18 8.75
CA ASP A 386 -23.50 2.40 8.70
C ASP A 386 -24.29 2.48 7.39
N ALA A 387 -23.66 2.19 6.24
CA ALA A 387 -24.35 2.14 4.95
C ALA A 387 -25.49 1.11 4.90
N HIS A 388 -25.29 -0.06 5.54
CA HIS A 388 -26.35 -1.07 5.68
C HIS A 388 -27.48 -0.61 6.62
N VAL A 389 -27.15 0.02 7.74
CA VAL A 389 -28.14 0.56 8.69
C VAL A 389 -28.98 1.64 8.01
N ASP A 390 -28.34 2.59 7.33
CA ASP A 390 -29.00 3.67 6.58
C ASP A 390 -29.94 3.10 5.51
N PHE A 391 -29.52 2.07 4.78
CA PHE A 391 -30.36 1.40 3.79
C PHE A 391 -31.61 0.76 4.41
N PHE A 392 -31.45 -0.03 5.48
CA PHE A 392 -32.59 -0.72 6.10
C PHE A 392 -33.52 0.25 6.82
N GLN A 393 -32.98 1.28 7.47
CA GLN A 393 -33.77 2.34 8.09
C GLN A 393 -34.57 3.11 7.02
N GLY A 394 -33.93 3.53 5.93
CA GLY A 394 -34.61 4.20 4.82
C GLY A 394 -35.69 3.32 4.18
N THR A 395 -35.47 2.01 4.13
CA THR A 395 -36.49 1.03 3.68
C THR A 395 -37.69 1.02 4.63
N ILE A 396 -37.47 0.91 5.94
CA ILE A 396 -38.55 0.93 6.95
C ILE A 396 -39.36 2.22 6.82
N GLU A 397 -38.71 3.38 6.82
CA GLU A 397 -39.38 4.68 6.74
C GLU A 397 -40.20 4.83 5.45
N THR A 398 -39.70 4.30 4.33
CA THR A 398 -40.42 4.35 3.04
C THR A 398 -41.70 3.51 3.09
N TRP A 399 -41.61 2.29 3.59
CA TRP A 399 -42.74 1.37 3.61
C TRP A 399 -43.76 1.68 4.72
N GLU A 400 -43.33 2.23 5.86
CA GLU A 400 -44.24 2.72 6.90
C GLU A 400 -45.09 3.89 6.40
N LYS A 401 -44.46 4.88 5.73
CA LYS A 401 -45.19 6.00 5.09
C LYS A 401 -46.18 5.52 4.04
N PHE A 402 -45.79 4.52 3.24
CA PHE A 402 -46.69 3.91 2.26
C PHE A 402 -47.91 3.26 2.94
N LEU A 403 -47.70 2.47 4.00
CA LEU A 403 -48.77 1.82 4.74
C LEU A 403 -49.71 2.83 5.41
N GLU A 404 -49.17 3.91 5.98
CA GLU A 404 -49.97 5.00 6.55
C GLU A 404 -50.83 5.68 5.49
N SER A 405 -50.26 5.96 4.31
CA SER A 405 -51.00 6.52 3.18
C SER A 405 -52.15 5.60 2.75
N MET A 406 -51.90 4.29 2.63
CA MET A 406 -52.95 3.36 2.24
C MET A 406 -54.06 3.22 3.28
N ARG A 407 -53.72 3.20 4.57
CA ARG A 407 -54.72 3.14 5.65
C ARG A 407 -55.63 4.37 5.60
N LYS A 408 -55.06 5.55 5.38
CA LYS A 408 -55.81 6.80 5.27
C LYS A 408 -56.77 6.78 4.08
N GLU A 409 -56.32 6.34 2.91
CA GLU A 409 -57.18 6.21 1.72
C GLU A 409 -58.31 5.17 1.92
N GLU A 410 -58.03 4.08 2.63
CA GLU A 410 -59.04 3.06 2.96
C GLU A 410 -60.11 3.62 3.92
N ASP A 411 -59.69 4.37 4.94
CA ASP A 411 -60.61 5.02 5.89
C ASP A 411 -61.47 6.09 5.20
N GLU A 412 -60.90 6.88 4.29
CA GLU A 412 -61.63 7.83 3.46
C GLU A 412 -62.65 7.14 2.55
N ARG A 413 -62.29 6.01 1.92
CA ARG A 413 -63.23 5.19 1.13
C ARG A 413 -64.37 4.62 1.98
N LYS A 414 -64.08 4.12 3.18
CA LYS A 414 -65.11 3.60 4.10
C LYS A 414 -66.05 4.69 4.57
N ALA A 415 -65.52 5.87 4.89
CA ALA A 415 -66.31 7.04 5.27
C ALA A 415 -67.27 7.45 4.13
N ALA A 416 -66.76 7.55 2.91
CA ALA A 416 -67.56 7.90 1.73
C ALA A 416 -68.62 6.85 1.37
N ALA A 417 -68.40 5.57 1.69
CA ALA A 417 -69.39 4.50 1.49
C ALA A 417 -70.48 4.47 2.59
N SER A 418 -70.23 5.11 3.73
CA SER A 418 -71.16 5.18 4.88
C SER A 418 -72.04 6.44 4.90
N SER A 419 -71.72 7.44 4.08
CA SER A 419 -72.50 8.66 3.81
C SER A 419 -73.39 8.48 2.59
#